data_AF-A9E892-F1
#
_entry.id   AF-A9E892-F1
#
_cell.length_a   1.000
_cell.length_b   1.000
_cell.length_c   1.000
_cell.angle_alpha   90.00
_cell.angle_beta   90.00
_cell.angle_gamma   90.00
#
_symmetry.space_group_name_H-M   'P 1'
#
loop_
_entity.id
_entity.type
_entity.pdbx_description
1 polymer ?
#
loop_
_entity_poly.entity_id
_entity_poly.type
_entity_poly.pdbx_seq_one_letter_code
_entity_poly.pdbx_strand_id
1 'polypeptide(L)'
;MQNPYIFNLRLKNRKIESWTEFKSGKILATLSSPLTGSDYKIYVITWQKNIVYIGTTRDRIKNRLNSGLKGSPKKGYHGYKWKDQEEIRVFIWNFPALNKEQTENIEAELAYIVRKKTGKWPKFQNEIHFNNKYEQKGKHMAENIYETVMDNLNLT
;
A
#
# COMPACT_ATOMS: atom_id res chain seq x y z
N MET A 1 -13.09 11.44 1.94
CA MET A 1 -12.42 10.14 2.11
C MET A 1 -11.63 10.17 3.42
N GLN A 2 -11.43 9.04 4.12
CA GLN A 2 -10.63 9.03 5.35
C GLN A 2 -9.15 9.29 5.05
N ASN A 3 -8.45 10.01 5.92
CA ASN A 3 -7.01 10.22 5.80
C ASN A 3 -6.24 8.89 6.01
N PRO A 4 -5.14 8.66 5.28
CA PRO A 4 -4.33 7.46 5.49
C PRO A 4 -3.59 7.51 6.82
N TYR A 5 -3.31 6.32 7.34
CA TYR A 5 -2.19 6.13 8.26
C TYR A 5 -0.90 6.11 7.44
N ILE A 6 0.09 6.93 7.81
CA ILE A 6 1.34 7.07 7.06
C ILE A 6 2.51 6.72 7.97
N PHE A 7 3.34 5.77 7.52
CA PHE A 7 4.52 5.33 8.25
C PHE A 7 5.75 5.30 7.35
N ASN A 8 6.89 5.69 7.89
CA ASN A 8 8.20 5.31 7.34
C ASN A 8 8.59 3.98 7.99
N LEU A 9 8.90 2.98 7.18
CA LEU A 9 9.34 1.66 7.63
C LEU A 9 10.83 1.51 7.36
N ARG A 10 11.58 1.16 8.41
CA ARG A 10 12.95 0.67 8.25
C ARG A 10 12.92 -0.84 8.09
N LEU A 11 13.58 -1.33 7.07
CA LEU A 11 13.69 -2.75 6.74
C LEU A 11 15.13 -3.22 6.94
N LYS A 12 15.29 -4.38 7.56
CA LYS A 12 16.58 -5.03 7.76
C LYS A 12 16.42 -6.53 7.60
N ASN A 13 17.27 -7.15 6.79
CA ASN A 13 17.22 -8.60 6.52
C ASN A 13 15.81 -9.09 6.12
N ARG A 14 15.12 -8.32 5.25
CA ARG A 14 13.75 -8.60 4.79
C ARG A 14 12.72 -8.69 5.93
N LYS A 15 12.91 -7.91 6.99
CA LYS A 15 11.98 -7.76 8.11
C LYS A 15 11.76 -6.28 8.37
N ILE A 16 10.58 -5.94 8.84
CA ILE A 16 10.30 -4.59 9.33
C ILE A 16 10.95 -4.45 10.71
N GLU A 17 11.96 -3.59 10.80
CA GLU A 17 12.68 -3.27 12.04
C GLU A 17 11.91 -2.25 12.86
N SER A 18 11.36 -1.21 12.22
CA SER A 18 10.59 -0.18 12.90
C SER A 18 9.43 0.37 12.06
N TRP A 19 8.43 0.89 12.76
CA TRP A 19 7.34 1.68 12.21
C TRP A 19 7.46 3.08 12.81
N THR A 20 7.76 4.08 12.00
CA THR A 20 7.81 5.47 12.44
C THR A 20 6.61 6.21 11.87
N GLU A 21 5.74 6.75 12.72
CA GLU A 21 4.62 7.56 12.26
C GLU A 21 5.13 8.82 11.56
N PHE A 22 4.65 9.07 10.34
CA PHE A 22 5.22 10.10 9.48
C PHE A 22 5.10 11.52 10.04
N LYS A 23 3.99 11.85 10.71
CA LYS A 23 3.75 13.22 11.21
C LYS A 23 4.48 13.49 12.52
N SER A 24 4.38 12.61 13.50
CA SER A 24 5.01 12.84 14.81
C SER A 24 6.47 12.39 14.89
N GLY A 25 6.95 11.60 13.93
CA GLY A 25 8.27 10.96 14.02
C GLY A 25 8.35 9.88 15.12
N LYS A 26 7.23 9.53 15.76
CA LYS A 26 7.19 8.56 16.85
C LYS A 26 7.38 7.13 16.32
N ILE A 27 8.34 6.42 16.90
CA ILE A 27 8.49 4.97 16.68
C ILE A 27 7.39 4.23 17.46
N LEU A 28 6.68 3.34 16.78
CA LEU A 28 5.60 2.55 17.34
C LEU A 28 6.04 1.11 17.61
N ALA A 29 5.87 0.66 18.85
CA ALA A 29 6.09 -0.74 19.22
C ALA A 29 5.00 -1.67 18.63
N THR A 30 3.76 -1.17 18.57
CA THR A 30 2.59 -1.89 18.06
C THR A 30 1.70 -0.98 17.23
N LEU A 31 0.95 -1.57 16.30
CA LEU A 31 -0.12 -0.90 15.57
C LEU A 31 -1.45 -1.17 16.29
N SER A 32 -2.38 -0.23 16.21
CA SER A 32 -3.71 -0.31 16.81
C SER A 32 -4.81 -0.51 15.75
N SER A 33 -6.04 -0.68 16.22
CA SER A 33 -7.22 -0.64 15.35
C SER A 33 -7.27 0.69 14.58
N PRO A 34 -7.66 0.71 13.29
CA PRO A 34 -8.19 -0.42 12.52
C PRO A 34 -7.13 -1.24 11.77
N LEU A 35 -5.85 -0.89 11.86
CA LEU A 35 -4.75 -1.55 11.14
C LEU A 35 -4.55 -3.03 11.55
N THR A 36 -5.00 -3.39 12.76
CA THR A 36 -5.01 -4.75 13.31
C THR A 36 -6.34 -5.48 13.16
N GLY A 37 -7.35 -4.85 12.55
CA GLY A 37 -8.67 -5.40 12.29
C GLY A 37 -8.76 -6.19 10.98
N SER A 38 -9.97 -6.68 10.68
CA SER A 38 -10.30 -7.51 9.51
C SER A 38 -11.10 -6.77 8.42
N ASP A 39 -11.10 -5.44 8.45
CA ASP A 39 -11.62 -4.61 7.37
C ASP A 39 -10.71 -4.67 6.15
N TYR A 40 -11.26 -4.36 4.97
CA TYR A 40 -10.46 -4.18 3.77
C TYR A 40 -9.58 -2.95 3.90
N LYS A 41 -8.33 -3.08 3.46
CA LYS A 41 -7.33 -2.03 3.47
C LYS A 41 -6.70 -1.93 2.11
N ILE A 42 -6.45 -0.70 1.69
CA ILE A 42 -5.59 -0.39 0.54
C ILE A 42 -4.32 0.23 1.10
N TYR A 43 -3.17 -0.28 0.67
CA TYR A 43 -1.89 0.28 1.04
C TYR A 43 -1.06 0.62 -0.19
N VAL A 44 -0.36 1.74 -0.11
CA VAL A 44 0.52 2.24 -1.15
C VAL A 44 1.93 2.32 -0.57
N ILE A 45 2.88 1.68 -1.24
CA ILE A 45 4.30 1.78 -0.93
C ILE A 45 4.94 2.80 -1.87
N THR A 46 5.67 3.72 -1.27
CA THR A 46 6.48 4.70 -1.98
C THR A 46 7.94 4.54 -1.62
N TRP A 47 8.80 4.77 -2.61
CA TRP A 47 10.25 4.75 -2.46
C TRP A 47 10.84 5.81 -3.39
N GLN A 48 11.79 6.60 -2.88
CA GLN A 48 12.39 7.74 -3.61
C GLN A 48 11.33 8.66 -4.25
N LYS A 49 10.32 9.07 -3.47
CA LYS A 49 9.19 9.92 -3.93
C LYS A 49 8.36 9.35 -5.09
N ASN A 50 8.42 8.04 -5.35
CA ASN A 50 7.62 7.38 -6.39
C ASN A 50 6.68 6.34 -5.77
N ILE A 51 5.47 6.20 -6.29
CA ILE A 51 4.61 5.05 -6.01
C ILE A 51 5.20 3.82 -6.69
N VAL A 52 5.57 2.82 -5.89
CA VAL A 52 6.27 1.63 -6.41
C VAL A 52 5.48 0.34 -6.24
N TYR A 53 4.49 0.31 -5.36
CA TYR A 53 3.62 -0.85 -5.16
C TYR A 53 2.28 -0.41 -4.58
N ILE A 54 1.20 -1.01 -5.06
CA ILE A 54 -0.15 -0.86 -4.53
C ILE A 54 -0.62 -2.26 -4.15
N GLY A 55 -1.28 -2.37 -3.01
CA GLY A 55 -1.84 -3.64 -2.61
C GLY A 55 -3.08 -3.50 -1.75
N THR A 56 -3.80 -4.60 -1.69
CA THR A 56 -5.00 -4.74 -0.87
C THR A 56 -4.81 -5.86 0.14
N THR A 57 -5.54 -5.80 1.25
CA THR A 57 -5.57 -6.86 2.26
C THR A 57 -6.79 -6.76 3.15
N ARG A 58 -7.26 -7.90 3.63
CA ARG A 58 -8.19 -7.98 4.77
C ARG A 58 -7.47 -8.31 6.08
N ASP A 59 -6.24 -8.85 5.99
CA ASP A 59 -5.42 -9.15 7.16
C ASP A 59 -4.96 -7.90 7.91
N ARG A 60 -4.40 -8.14 9.11
CA ARG A 60 -3.59 -7.16 9.84
C ARG A 60 -2.45 -6.68 8.96
N ILE A 61 -2.25 -5.37 8.86
CA ILE A 61 -1.26 -4.82 7.91
C ILE A 61 0.16 -5.32 8.20
N LYS A 62 0.53 -5.46 9.48
CA LYS A 62 1.81 -6.03 9.90
C LYS A 62 1.99 -7.47 9.41
N ASN A 63 0.94 -8.29 9.45
CA ASN A 63 1.00 -9.67 8.97
C ASN A 63 1.14 -9.72 7.45
N ARG A 64 0.33 -8.92 6.74
CA ARG A 64 0.37 -8.84 5.27
C ARG A 64 1.76 -8.44 4.78
N LEU A 65 2.32 -7.35 5.30
CA LEU A 65 3.63 -6.86 4.86
C LEU A 65 4.75 -7.86 5.19
N ASN A 66 4.75 -8.43 6.41
CA ASN A 66 5.76 -9.44 6.79
C ASN A 66 5.67 -10.72 5.94
N SER A 67 4.46 -11.14 5.56
CA SER A 67 4.28 -12.31 4.69
C SER A 67 4.91 -12.07 3.32
N GLY A 68 4.64 -10.91 2.70
CA GLY A 68 5.22 -10.59 1.39
C GLY A 68 6.73 -10.33 1.43
N LEU A 69 7.29 -9.82 2.54
CA LEU A 69 8.74 -9.70 2.72
C LEU A 69 9.45 -11.07 2.79
N LYS A 70 8.81 -12.07 3.39
CA LYS A 70 9.38 -13.41 3.62
C LYS A 70 9.31 -14.37 2.43
N GLY A 71 8.59 -14.02 1.35
CA GLY A 71 8.25 -14.86 0.18
C GLY A 71 8.99 -16.19 0.05
N SER A 72 8.27 -17.31 -0.05
CA SER A 72 8.87 -18.65 -0.13
C SER A 72 9.12 -19.08 -1.58
N PRO A 73 10.40 -19.18 -2.03
CA PRO A 73 10.71 -19.62 -3.39
C PRO A 73 10.18 -21.04 -3.67
N LYS A 74 10.07 -21.88 -2.63
CA LYS A 74 9.60 -23.27 -2.71
C LYS A 74 8.11 -23.40 -3.09
N LYS A 75 7.33 -22.32 -2.98
CA LYS A 75 5.90 -22.30 -3.30
C LYS A 75 5.57 -21.44 -4.53
N GLY A 76 6.57 -21.05 -5.32
CA GLY A 76 6.43 -20.16 -6.48
C GLY A 76 6.20 -18.67 -6.14
N TYR A 77 5.86 -18.34 -4.89
CA TYR A 77 5.70 -16.94 -4.46
C TYR A 77 7.02 -16.36 -3.92
N HIS A 78 7.68 -15.56 -4.76
CA HIS A 78 8.97 -14.95 -4.43
C HIS A 78 8.89 -13.74 -3.48
N GLY A 79 7.69 -13.32 -3.07
CA GLY A 79 7.49 -12.16 -2.21
C GLY A 79 7.47 -10.83 -2.97
N TYR A 80 7.48 -9.73 -2.22
CA TYR A 80 7.53 -8.39 -2.80
C TYR A 80 8.86 -8.13 -3.49
N LYS A 81 8.82 -7.47 -4.66
CA LYS A 81 10.04 -7.03 -5.35
C LYS A 81 10.77 -5.87 -4.63
N TRP A 82 10.08 -5.17 -3.72
CA TRP A 82 10.67 -4.09 -2.89
C TRP A 82 11.27 -4.58 -1.57
N LYS A 83 11.26 -5.89 -1.28
CA LYS A 83 11.67 -6.44 0.03
C LYS A 83 13.13 -6.21 0.41
N ASP A 84 13.96 -5.84 -0.55
CA ASP A 84 15.39 -5.58 -0.37
C ASP A 84 15.70 -4.06 -0.24
N GLN A 85 14.68 -3.18 -0.21
CA GLN A 85 14.87 -1.76 0.13
C GLN A 85 15.12 -1.61 1.64
N GLU A 86 15.91 -0.62 2.04
CA GLU A 86 16.20 -0.34 3.46
C GLU A 86 15.16 0.57 4.13
N GLU A 87 14.60 1.52 3.37
CA GLU A 87 13.58 2.42 3.86
C GLU A 87 12.49 2.60 2.80
N ILE A 88 11.24 2.52 3.24
CA ILE A 88 10.06 2.78 2.41
C ILE A 88 9.05 3.59 3.22
N ARG A 89 8.18 4.32 2.51
CA ARG A 89 6.99 4.92 3.14
C ARG A 89 5.76 4.14 2.71
N VAL A 90 4.88 3.88 3.67
CA VAL A 90 3.61 3.19 3.46
C VAL A 90 2.45 4.09 3.87
N PHE A 91 1.46 4.17 2.99
CA PHE A 91 0.18 4.82 3.22
C PHE A 91 -0.88 3.73 3.33
N ILE A 92 -1.79 3.81 4.30
CA ILE A 92 -2.79 2.76 4.54
C ILE A 92 -4.15 3.41 4.78
N TRP A 93 -5.11 3.07 3.94
CA TRP A 93 -6.53 3.38 4.13
C TRP A 93 -7.27 2.15 4.63
N ASN A 94 -8.23 2.37 5.52
CA ASN A 94 -9.13 1.34 6.02
C ASN A 94 -10.55 1.58 5.50
N PHE A 95 -11.18 0.53 5.02
CA PHE A 95 -12.48 0.57 4.37
C PHE A 95 -13.39 -0.53 4.95
N PRO A 96 -14.10 -0.26 6.06
CA PRO A 96 -14.94 -1.26 6.72
C PRO A 96 -16.15 -1.68 5.86
N ALA A 97 -16.62 -0.80 4.98
CA ALA A 97 -17.81 -1.02 4.16
C ALA A 97 -17.54 -1.59 2.76
N LEU A 98 -16.26 -1.71 2.35
CA LEU A 98 -15.92 -2.26 1.04
C LEU A 98 -15.79 -3.78 1.10
N ASN A 99 -15.94 -4.41 -0.07
CA ASN A 99 -15.67 -5.83 -0.27
C ASN A 99 -14.42 -6.06 -1.13
N LYS A 100 -14.08 -7.33 -1.38
CA LYS A 100 -12.90 -7.72 -2.17
C LYS A 100 -12.91 -7.09 -3.56
N GLU A 101 -13.98 -7.31 -4.33
CA GLU A 101 -14.08 -6.84 -5.72
C GLU A 101 -13.95 -5.32 -5.83
N GLN A 102 -14.57 -4.58 -4.91
CA GLN A 102 -14.48 -3.12 -4.87
C GLN A 102 -13.06 -2.65 -4.53
N THR A 103 -12.42 -3.30 -3.56
CA THR A 103 -11.05 -2.95 -3.14
C THR A 103 -10.03 -3.25 -4.25
N GLU A 104 -10.18 -4.39 -4.94
CA GLU A 104 -9.37 -4.76 -6.10
C GLU A 104 -9.58 -3.81 -7.29
N ASN A 105 -10.83 -3.38 -7.55
CA ASN A 105 -11.10 -2.35 -8.56
C ASN A 105 -10.38 -1.04 -8.23
N ILE A 106 -10.41 -0.56 -6.97
CA ILE A 106 -9.68 0.66 -6.59
C ILE A 106 -8.17 0.49 -6.75
N GLU A 107 -7.60 -0.66 -6.39
CA GLU A 107 -6.18 -0.98 -6.62
C GLU A 107 -5.82 -0.89 -8.10
N ALA A 108 -6.65 -1.47 -8.97
CA ALA A 108 -6.43 -1.47 -10.41
C ALA A 108 -6.53 -0.06 -11.02
N GLU A 109 -7.56 0.71 -10.65
CA GLU A 109 -7.72 2.10 -11.06
C GLU A 109 -6.53 2.96 -10.61
N LEU A 110 -6.06 2.78 -9.37
CA LEU A 110 -4.92 3.53 -8.85
C LEU A 110 -3.64 3.20 -9.63
N ALA A 111 -3.39 1.92 -9.92
CA ALA A 111 -2.25 1.52 -10.73
C ALA A 111 -2.33 2.11 -12.15
N TYR A 112 -3.53 2.14 -12.73
CA TYR A 112 -3.77 2.73 -14.04
C TYR A 112 -3.57 4.25 -14.04
N ILE A 113 -4.01 4.96 -12.99
CA ILE A 113 -3.74 6.40 -12.81
C ILE A 113 -2.24 6.65 -12.74
N VAL A 114 -1.49 5.87 -11.95
CA VAL A 114 -0.01 5.97 -11.91
C VAL A 114 0.58 5.80 -13.31
N ARG A 115 0.11 4.80 -14.07
CA ARG A 115 0.54 4.57 -15.46
C ARG A 115 0.23 5.75 -16.37
N LYS A 116 -0.97 6.33 -16.28
CA LYS A 116 -1.36 7.51 -17.07
C LYS A 116 -0.52 8.74 -16.75
N LYS A 117 -0.26 9.00 -15.46
CA LYS A 117 0.44 10.20 -15.00
C LYS A 117 1.95 10.13 -15.21
N THR A 118 2.55 8.95 -15.05
CA THR A 118 4.02 8.77 -15.11
C THR A 118 4.52 8.11 -16.39
N GLY A 119 3.61 7.57 -17.20
CA GLY A 119 3.97 6.75 -18.35
C GLY A 119 4.61 5.41 -17.97
N LYS A 120 4.51 4.95 -16.71
CA LYS A 120 5.08 3.70 -16.20
C LYS A 120 4.16 3.03 -15.18
N TRP A 121 4.11 1.70 -15.16
CA TRP A 121 3.47 0.98 -14.06
C TRP A 121 4.28 1.13 -12.77
N PRO A 122 3.68 0.98 -11.57
CA PRO A 122 4.45 0.96 -10.33
C PRO A 122 5.57 -0.10 -10.40
N LYS A 123 6.81 0.34 -10.15
CA LYS A 123 8.05 -0.40 -10.44
C LYS A 123 8.06 -1.85 -9.94
N PHE A 124 7.47 -2.08 -8.77
CA PHE A 124 7.52 -3.36 -8.08
C PHE A 124 6.18 -4.11 -8.09
N GLN A 125 5.21 -3.65 -8.89
CA GLN A 125 3.94 -4.35 -9.06
C GLN A 125 4.18 -5.72 -9.73
N ASN A 126 3.45 -6.74 -9.25
CA ASN A 126 3.53 -8.10 -9.79
C ASN A 126 2.26 -8.48 -10.54
N GLU A 127 1.12 -8.19 -9.93
CA GLU A 127 -0.20 -8.59 -10.40
C GLU A 127 -1.18 -7.46 -10.08
N ILE A 128 -2.13 -7.24 -10.98
CA ILE A 128 -3.25 -6.32 -10.80
C ILE A 128 -4.48 -7.05 -11.33
N HIS A 129 -5.52 -7.14 -10.51
CA HIS A 129 -6.80 -7.73 -10.92
C HIS A 129 -7.74 -6.61 -11.38
N PHE A 130 -7.92 -6.48 -12.69
CA PHE A 130 -8.88 -5.52 -13.25
C PHE A 130 -10.31 -6.08 -13.16
N ASN A 131 -11.22 -5.27 -12.63
CA ASN A 131 -12.66 -5.55 -12.60
C ASN A 131 -13.41 -4.24 -12.85
N ASN A 132 -14.28 -4.17 -13.86
CA ASN A 132 -14.95 -2.92 -14.24
C ASN A 132 -16.31 -2.72 -13.56
N LYS A 133 -16.74 -3.62 -12.65
CA LYS A 133 -18.08 -3.55 -12.03
C LYS A 133 -18.27 -2.42 -11.01
N TYR A 134 -17.20 -1.71 -10.63
CA TYR A 134 -17.23 -0.62 -9.65
C TYR A 134 -16.58 0.68 -10.18
N GLU A 135 -16.44 0.79 -11.49
CA GLU A 135 -15.51 1.72 -12.16
C GLU A 135 -15.66 3.19 -11.75
N GLN A 136 -16.86 3.78 -11.76
CA GLN A 136 -17.00 5.22 -11.47
C GLN A 136 -16.61 5.58 -10.02
N LYS A 137 -17.14 4.84 -9.04
CA LYS A 137 -16.84 5.08 -7.62
C LYS A 137 -15.41 4.70 -7.29
N GLY A 138 -14.93 3.58 -7.81
CA GLY A 138 -13.57 3.12 -7.55
C GLY A 138 -12.52 4.03 -8.17
N LYS A 139 -12.74 4.52 -9.39
CA LYS A 139 -11.89 5.52 -10.02
C LYS A 139 -11.81 6.80 -9.20
N HIS A 140 -12.95 7.33 -8.75
CA HIS A 140 -12.95 8.53 -7.91
C HIS A 140 -12.19 8.33 -6.58
N MET A 141 -12.35 7.16 -5.95
CA MET A 141 -11.57 6.82 -4.75
C MET A 141 -10.08 6.71 -5.05
N ALA A 142 -9.70 6.10 -6.17
CA ALA A 142 -8.32 5.97 -6.61
C ALA A 142 -7.68 7.34 -6.92
N GLU A 143 -8.40 8.26 -7.57
CA GLU A 143 -7.96 9.65 -7.80
C GLU A 143 -7.67 10.36 -6.48
N ASN A 144 -8.59 10.30 -5.53
CA ASN A 144 -8.39 10.88 -4.19
C ASN A 144 -7.18 10.26 -3.46
N ILE A 145 -6.98 8.94 -3.58
CA ILE A 145 -5.82 8.26 -2.99
C ILE A 145 -4.53 8.77 -3.64
N TYR A 146 -4.50 8.83 -4.98
CA TYR A 146 -3.33 9.31 -5.73
C TYR A 146 -2.94 10.72 -5.31
N GLU A 147 -3.89 11.65 -5.31
CA GLU A 147 -3.69 13.05 -4.90
C GLU A 147 -3.14 13.12 -3.48
N THR A 148 -3.78 12.41 -2.53
CA THR A 148 -3.32 12.36 -1.14
C THR A 148 -1.88 11.86 -1.02
N VAL A 149 -1.49 10.82 -1.78
CA VAL A 149 -0.11 10.32 -1.78
C VAL A 149 0.83 11.40 -2.31
N MET A 150 0.53 11.97 -3.47
CA MET A 150 1.40 12.94 -4.13
C MET A 150 1.61 14.20 -3.28
N ASP A 151 0.55 14.72 -2.66
CA ASP A 151 0.64 15.87 -1.75
C ASP A 151 1.61 15.57 -0.59
N ASN A 152 1.52 14.38 0.02
CA ASN A 152 2.40 13.99 1.12
C ASN A 152 3.85 13.63 0.70
N LEU A 153 4.10 13.42 -0.60
CA LEU A 153 5.46 13.26 -1.12
C LEU A 153 6.13 14.59 -1.45
N ASN A 154 5.33 15.63 -1.70
CA ASN A 154 5.79 16.99 -2.03
C ASN A 154 6.03 17.87 -0.78
N LEU A 155 5.50 17.47 0.39
CA LEU A 155 5.68 18.16 1.68
C LEU A 155 7.07 17.95 2.34
N THR A 156 8.05 17.42 1.60
CA THR A 156 9.44 17.16 2.06
C THR A 156 10.43 17.49 0.98
#